data_AF-X1JZ70-F1
#
_entry.id   AF-X1JZ70-F1
#
_cell.length_a   1.000
_cell.length_b   1.000
_cell.length_c   1.000
_cell.angle_alpha   90.00
_cell.angle_beta   90.00
_cell.angle_gamma   90.00
#
_symmetry.space_group_name_H-M   'P 1'
#
loop_
_entity.id
_entity.type
_entity.pdbx_description
1 polymer ?
#
loop_
_entity_poly.entity_id
_entity_poly.type
_entity_poly.pdbx_seq_one_letter_code
_entity_poly.pdbx_strand_id
1 'polypeptide(L)'
;HSHEDHAIITLNFDNGSSGVIETNWLTPHKVRNLTVIGSKGIAEVDYIQSSLRIFDKEWVRDAKIEKGEPLKLELLHFIDCVQHDKEPLVSGQEGKHALQVALAA
;
A
#
# COMPACT_ATOMS: atom_id res chain seq x y z
N HIS A 1 -16.97 13.57 20.73
CA HIS A 1 -16.29 12.96 19.58
C HIS A 1 -16.17 14.02 18.50
N SER A 2 -14.96 14.52 18.22
CA SER A 2 -14.70 15.61 17.28
C SER A 2 -13.83 15.21 16.09
N HIS A 3 -13.57 13.90 15.93
CA HIS A 3 -12.74 13.35 14.86
C HIS A 3 -13.58 12.38 14.04
N GLU A 4 -13.29 12.31 12.75
CA GLU A 4 -13.94 11.40 11.81
C GLU A 4 -13.47 9.96 12.07
N ASP A 5 -14.43 9.06 12.29
CA ASP A 5 -14.16 7.63 12.51
C ASP A 5 -14.23 6.81 11.20
N HIS A 6 -14.66 7.42 10.10
CA HIS A 6 -14.77 6.81 8.77
C HIS A 6 -14.51 7.86 7.68
N ALA A 7 -13.74 7.50 6.66
CA ALA A 7 -13.47 8.36 5.51
C ALA A 7 -13.38 7.55 4.22
N ILE A 8 -13.81 8.16 3.11
CA ILE A 8 -13.66 7.66 1.75
C ILE A 8 -13.00 8.76 0.92
N ILE A 9 -11.81 8.48 0.39
CA ILE A 9 -10.97 9.43 -0.35
C ILE A 9 -10.90 8.94 -1.80
N THR A 10 -11.24 9.81 -2.76
CA THR A 10 -11.09 9.52 -4.19
C THR A 10 -9.88 10.28 -4.75
N LEU A 11 -8.95 9.56 -5.35
CA LEU A 11 -7.73 10.08 -5.95
C LEU A 11 -7.84 10.02 -7.47
N ASN A 12 -7.44 11.10 -8.14
CA ASN A 12 -7.24 11.13 -9.59
C ASN A 12 -5.77 11.42 -9.86
N PHE A 13 -5.13 10.54 -10.62
CA PHE A 13 -3.72 10.65 -10.98
C PHE A 13 -3.59 11.28 -12.37
N ASP A 14 -2.50 12.02 -12.60
CA ASP A 14 -2.25 12.72 -13.87
C ASP A 14 -2.17 11.78 -15.08
N ASN A 15 -1.85 10.50 -14.85
CA ASN A 15 -1.84 9.48 -15.89
C ASN A 15 -3.24 8.94 -16.26
N GLY A 16 -4.30 9.53 -15.71
CA GLY A 16 -5.70 9.14 -15.93
C GLY A 16 -6.17 7.95 -15.09
N SER A 17 -5.33 7.43 -14.19
CA SER A 17 -5.76 6.41 -13.23
C SER A 17 -6.56 7.05 -12.09
N SER A 18 -7.43 6.27 -11.46
CA SER A 18 -8.16 6.68 -10.26
C SER A 18 -7.95 5.67 -9.14
N GLY A 19 -8.01 6.15 -7.89
CA GLY A 19 -7.91 5.34 -6.69
C GLY A 19 -9.01 5.69 -5.70
N VAL A 20 -9.41 4.73 -4.89
CA VAL A 20 -10.32 4.94 -3.76
C VAL A 20 -9.66 4.38 -2.51
N ILE A 21 -9.62 5.17 -1.45
CA ILE A 21 -9.13 4.76 -0.13
C ILE A 21 -10.33 4.83 0.82
N GLU A 22 -10.65 3.71 1.46
CA GLU A 22 -11.65 3.65 2.52
C GLU A 22 -10.94 3.29 3.84
N THR A 23 -11.21 4.07 4.88
CA THR A 23 -10.70 3.82 6.22
C THR A 23 -11.84 3.93 7.24
N ASN A 24 -11.82 3.07 8.26
CA ASN A 24 -12.89 2.99 9.26
C ASN A 24 -12.34 2.46 10.60
N TRP A 25 -12.50 3.24 11.66
CA TRP A 25 -12.11 2.90 13.03
C TRP A 25 -13.16 2.09 13.80
N LEU A 26 -14.42 2.07 13.34
CA LEU A 26 -15.54 1.45 14.07
C LEU A 26 -15.66 -0.06 13.81
N THR A 27 -15.03 -0.57 12.75
CA THR A 27 -15.15 -1.98 12.36
C THR A 27 -14.43 -2.88 13.36
N PRO A 28 -15.09 -3.91 13.94
CA PRO A 28 -14.50 -4.75 14.99
C PRO A 28 -13.43 -5.73 14.48
N HIS A 29 -13.34 -5.93 13.17
CA HIS A 29 -12.34 -6.78 12.54
C HIS A 29 -11.35 -5.93 11.73
N LYS A 30 -10.07 -6.29 11.81
CA LYS A 30 -9.01 -5.61 11.04
C LYS A 30 -9.09 -6.06 9.58
N VAL A 31 -9.10 -5.09 8.68
CA VAL A 31 -9.01 -5.30 7.22
C VAL A 31 -7.87 -4.45 6.69
N ARG A 32 -7.05 -5.02 5.80
CA ARG A 32 -6.00 -4.27 5.10
C ARG A 32 -5.80 -4.90 3.75
N ASN A 33 -6.60 -4.45 2.79
CA ASN A 33 -6.63 -4.98 1.44
C ASN A 33 -6.20 -3.90 0.45
N LEU A 34 -5.57 -4.31 -0.63
CA LEU A 34 -5.29 -3.48 -1.80
C LEU A 34 -5.67 -4.25 -3.05
N THR A 35 -6.47 -3.62 -3.91
CA THR A 35 -6.82 -4.18 -5.22
C THR A 35 -6.34 -3.22 -6.30
N VAL A 36 -5.56 -3.75 -7.25
CA VAL A 36 -5.10 -3.01 -8.42
C VAL A 36 -5.71 -3.65 -9.66
N ILE A 37 -6.45 -2.86 -10.43
CA ILE A 37 -7.11 -3.31 -11.66
C ILE A 37 -6.38 -2.68 -12.84
N GLY A 38 -5.78 -3.54 -13.68
CA GLY A 38 -5.10 -3.13 -14.90
C GLY A 38 -5.84 -3.62 -16.16
N SER A 39 -5.36 -3.20 -17.32
CA SER A 39 -5.95 -3.59 -18.61
C SER A 39 -5.82 -5.08 -18.94
N LYS A 40 -4.88 -5.79 -18.28
CA LYS A 40 -4.56 -7.20 -18.54
C LYS A 40 -4.92 -8.14 -17.39
N GLY A 41 -5.33 -7.62 -16.23
CA GLY A 41 -5.57 -8.45 -15.06
C GLY A 41 -5.75 -7.64 -13.78
N ILE A 42 -5.91 -8.37 -12.69
CA ILE A 42 -6.18 -7.85 -11.35
C ILE A 42 -5.13 -8.41 -10.40
N ALA A 43 -4.64 -7.58 -9.48
CA ALA A 43 -3.84 -7.99 -8.34
C ALA A 43 -4.58 -7.65 -7.05
N GLU A 44 -4.77 -8.65 -6.19
CA GLU A 44 -5.39 -8.51 -4.88
C GLU A 44 -4.37 -8.85 -3.80
N VAL A 45 -4.19 -7.96 -2.84
CA VAL A 45 -3.30 -8.11 -1.69
C VAL A 45 -4.12 -8.11 -0.42
N ASP A 46 -3.96 -9.14 0.41
CA ASP A 46 -4.38 -9.13 1.82
C ASP A 46 -3.11 -9.02 2.67
N TYR A 47 -2.88 -7.84 3.26
CA TYR A 47 -1.70 -7.59 4.07
C TYR A 47 -1.72 -8.30 5.42
N ILE A 48 -2.90 -8.64 5.94
CA ILE A 48 -3.02 -9.37 7.21
C ILE A 48 -2.62 -10.82 7.00
N GLN A 49 -3.08 -11.44 5.91
CA GLN A 49 -2.71 -12.80 5.54
C GLN A 49 -1.34 -12.87 4.86
N SER A 50 -0.77 -11.73 4.45
CA SER A 50 0.42 -11.66 3.61
C SER A 50 0.27 -12.54 2.38
N SER A 51 -0.83 -12.35 1.66
CA SER A 51 -1.15 -13.04 0.41
C SER A 51 -1.26 -12.03 -0.74
N LEU A 52 -0.82 -12.46 -1.92
CA LEU A 52 -0.98 -11.74 -3.18
C LEU A 52 -1.52 -12.72 -4.19
N ARG A 53 -2.68 -12.39 -4.75
CA ARG A 53 -3.32 -13.18 -5.80
C ARG A 53 -3.41 -12.35 -7.07
N ILE A 54 -2.98 -12.95 -8.17
CA ILE A 54 -2.96 -12.32 -9.49
C ILE A 54 -3.84 -13.15 -10.41
N PHE A 55 -4.64 -12.46 -11.22
CA PHE A 55 -5.58 -13.09 -12.13
C PHE A 55 -5.59 -12.35 -13.47
N ASP A 56 -5.64 -13.11 -14.55
CA ASP A 56 -6.00 -12.60 -15.86
C ASP A 56 -7.21 -13.38 -16.43
N LYS A 57 -7.42 -13.33 -17.75
CA LYS A 57 -8.55 -14.02 -18.39
C LYS A 57 -8.42 -15.55 -18.37
N GLU A 58 -7.22 -16.09 -18.20
CA GLU A 58 -6.91 -17.49 -18.42
C GLU A 58 -6.51 -18.20 -17.14
N TRP A 59 -5.86 -17.52 -16.20
CA TRP A 59 -5.35 -18.14 -14.99
C TRP A 59 -5.51 -17.29 -13.73
N VAL A 60 -5.43 -18.00 -12.61
CA VAL A 60 -5.35 -17.47 -11.25
C VAL A 60 -4.09 -18.04 -10.60
N ARG A 61 -3.24 -17.19 -10.02
CA ARG A 61 -2.05 -17.62 -9.29
C ARG A 61 -1.90 -16.86 -8.00
N ASP A 62 -1.61 -17.60 -6.93
CA ASP A 62 -1.12 -17.03 -5.69
C ASP A 62 0.41 -16.87 -5.80
N ALA A 63 0.90 -15.65 -5.56
CA ALA A 63 2.32 -15.35 -5.56
C ALA A 63 2.95 -15.85 -4.25
N LYS A 64 4.12 -16.48 -4.35
CA LYS A 64 4.91 -16.84 -3.18
C LYS A 64 5.47 -15.57 -2.56
N ILE A 65 5.01 -15.24 -1.35
CA ILE A 65 5.52 -14.12 -0.58
C ILE A 65 6.58 -14.63 0.40
N GLU A 66 7.76 -14.01 0.33
CA GLU A 66 8.80 -14.22 1.33
C GLU A 66 8.37 -13.54 2.63
N LYS A 67 8.21 -14.35 3.67
CA LYS A 67 7.82 -13.84 4.99
C LYS A 67 9.05 -13.28 5.69
N GLY A 68 8.90 -12.07 6.20
CA GLY A 68 9.86 -11.43 7.08
C GLY A 68 9.13 -10.48 8.01
N GLU A 69 9.73 -10.16 9.14
CA GLU A 69 9.20 -9.12 10.02
C GLU A 69 9.42 -7.75 9.36
N PRO A 70 8.35 -7.01 8.99
CA PRO A 70 8.48 -5.82 8.14
C PRO A 70 9.37 -4.72 8.75
N LEU A 71 9.21 -4.45 10.05
CA LEU A 71 9.96 -3.39 10.73
C LEU A 71 11.46 -3.74 10.79
N LYS A 72 11.82 -4.99 11.08
CA LYS A 72 13.21 -5.45 10.97
C LYS A 72 13.76 -5.27 9.56
N LEU A 73 13.02 -5.63 8.51
CA LEU A 73 13.47 -5.45 7.13
C LEU A 73 13.69 -3.98 6.79
N GLU A 74 12.79 -3.10 7.21
CA GLU A 74 12.89 -1.65 7.05
C GLU A 74 14.14 -1.08 7.77
N LEU A 75 14.40 -1.49 9.01
CA LEU A 75 15.57 -1.04 9.76
C LEU A 75 16.88 -1.57 9.17
N LEU A 76 16.91 -2.80 8.67
CA LEU A 76 18.07 -3.35 7.96
C LEU A 76 18.34 -2.58 6.66
N HIS A 77 17.29 -2.24 5.91
CA HIS A 77 17.40 -1.41 4.71
C HIS A 77 17.94 -0.01 5.03
N PHE A 78 17.46 0.61 6.12
CA PHE A 78 17.97 1.90 6.58
C PHE A 78 19.46 1.85 6.91
N ILE A 79 19.91 0.86 7.68
CA ILE A 79 21.32 0.68 8.02
C ILE A 79 22.16 0.46 6.76
N ASP A 80 21.69 -0.38 5.83
CA ASP A 80 22.37 -0.64 4.56
C ASP A 80 22.54 0.63 3.72
N CYS A 81 21.51 1.49 3.67
CA CYS A 81 21.59 2.78 2.97
C CYS A 81 22.63 3.70 3.60
N VAL A 82 22.66 3.81 4.94
CA VAL A 82 23.62 4.65 5.65
C VAL A 82 25.05 4.14 5.49
N GLN A 83 25.25 2.81 5.50
CA GLN A 83 26.59 2.22 5.38
C GLN A 83 27.19 2.33 3.98
N HIS A 84 26.33 2.26 2.95
CA HIS A 84 26.78 2.15 1.56
C HIS A 84 26.43 3.38 0.71
N ASP A 85 25.94 4.45 1.33
CA ASP A 85 25.50 5.68 0.65
C ASP A 85 24.51 5.39 -0.49
N LYS A 86 23.54 4.50 -0.21
CA LYS A 86 22.49 4.14 -1.18
C LYS A 86 21.28 5.03 -1.01
N GLU A 87 20.63 5.36 -2.12
CA GLU A 87 19.34 6.03 -2.11
C GLU A 87 18.27 5.09 -1.53
N PRO A 88 17.52 5.53 -0.49
CA PRO A 88 16.51 4.68 0.12
C PRO A 88 15.32 4.49 -0.82
N LEU A 89 14.66 3.31 -0.73
CA LEU A 89 13.46 3.00 -1.51
C LEU A 89 12.31 3.99 -1.26
N VAL A 90 12.27 4.58 -0.07
CA VAL A 90 11.33 5.64 0.32
C VAL A 90 12.15 6.75 0.97
N SER A 91 12.24 7.90 0.32
CA SER A 91 12.94 9.06 0.84
C SER A 91 11.99 10.03 1.54
N GLY A 92 12.53 11.15 2.04
CA GLY A 92 11.71 12.23 2.59
C GLY A 92 10.77 12.87 1.56
N GLN A 93 11.10 12.78 0.26
CA GLN A 93 10.27 13.37 -0.79
C GLN A 93 8.99 12.56 -1.01
N GLU A 94 9.06 11.23 -1.02
CA GLU A 94 7.88 10.35 -1.07
C GLU A 94 7.02 10.55 0.19
N GLY A 95 7.64 10.65 1.37
CA GLY A 95 6.94 10.92 2.62
C GLY A 95 6.19 12.25 2.62
N LYS A 96 6.82 13.31 2.10
CA LYS A 96 6.18 14.62 1.92
C LYS A 96 4.99 14.55 0.96
N HIS A 97 5.11 13.83 -0.15
CA HIS A 97 4.03 13.68 -1.12
C HIS A 97 2.82 12.95 -0.52
N ALA A 98 3.05 11.85 0.21
CA ALA A 98 1.99 11.14 0.92
C ALA A 98 1.27 12.04 1.93
N LEU A 99 2.02 12.87 2.67
CA LEU A 99 1.44 13.84 3.60
C LEU A 99 0.58 14.90 2.88
N GLN A 100 1.03 15.39 1.72
CA GLN A 100 0.26 16.34 0.92
C GLN A 100 -1.08 15.75 0.45
N VAL A 101 -1.09 14.48 0.04
CA VAL A 101 -2.33 13.78 -0.32
C VAL A 101 -3.26 13.66 0.88
N ALA A 102 -2.73 13.26 2.05
CA ALA A 102 -3.54 13.13 3.26
C ALA A 102 -4.13 14.45 3.75
N LEU A 103 -3.43 15.57 3.57
CA LEU A 103 -3.92 16.91 3.94
C LEU A 103 -4.91 17.51 2.93
N ALA A 104 -4.94 16.99 1.71
CA ALA A 104 -5.87 17.42 0.67
C ALA A 104 -7.18 16.60 0.66
N ALA A 105 -7.21 15.50 1.39
CA ALA A 105 -8.39 14.67 1.64
C ALA A 105 -9.31 15.33 2.67
#